data_AF-A0A3D3UV71-F1
#
_entry.id   AF-A0A3D3UV71-F1
#
_cell.length_a   1.000
_cell.length_b   1.000
_cell.length_c   1.000
_cell.angle_alpha   90.00
_cell.angle_beta   90.00
_cell.angle_gamma   90.00
#
_symmetry.space_group_name_H-M   'P 1'
#
loop_
_entity.id
_entity.type
_entity.pdbx_description
1 polymer ?
#
loop_
_entity_poly.entity_id
_entity_poly.type
_entity_poly.pdbx_seq_one_letter_code
_entity_poly.pdbx_strand_id
1 'polypeptide(L)'
;MNKAGKIAIVAVLIIAVVVVIALKPDNETNSETGIAEGPAKIVEGPQPEGLEAVEGRSTKGLPRLVDLGADKCIPCKTMAPILEQLKSEYEGTLIVDFIDVWKNPDEGPKYNIKLIPTQIFYDSSGKERFRHEGFFSKDDILAKWKELGVDLAGSDSQSPAFERLAAAQADNRAKDQICYMCDGDINAKTLTTVQTDKGSVRLCSPHCYFIMYSCLTEDKIGFEKKVSVTDWAAGEPVPAFDAVYVYDMDGETGRPVVKAFADNDKAEAEQKTASGSIIGWEILKDKELTTRCGFCDRAVYPQDAARVIAGGLHTCSCCSHCALGVAARTGNDIEVHEKDRLTGEKIVVKSLDGKVASLEPASAVAWFGQRQKPDGTWGSAGCFHQGFFAKAQNLEKWVEQNPYETGRLISISQALANKMKLSPQQIQKACKIGECIPK
;
A
#
# COMPACT_ATOMS: atom_id res chain seq x y z
N MET A 1 -21.82 46.13 -11.05
CA MET A 1 -20.60 46.83 -11.51
C MET A 1 -20.59 46.85 -13.03
N ASN A 2 -20.70 48.02 -13.65
CA ASN A 2 -20.78 48.16 -15.12
C ASN A 2 -19.45 47.79 -15.80
N LYS A 3 -19.46 47.50 -17.11
CA LYS A 3 -18.27 47.08 -17.87
C LYS A 3 -17.10 48.07 -17.71
N ALA A 4 -17.38 49.37 -17.60
CA ALA A 4 -16.39 50.41 -17.36
C ALA A 4 -15.66 50.24 -16.00
N GLY A 5 -16.38 49.89 -14.93
CA GLY A 5 -15.78 49.66 -13.62
C GLY A 5 -14.85 48.44 -13.56
N LYS A 6 -15.14 47.38 -14.33
CA LYS A 6 -14.24 46.21 -14.42
C LYS A 6 -12.95 46.52 -15.17
N ILE A 7 -13.02 47.34 -16.23
CA ILE A 7 -11.85 47.75 -17.01
C ILE A 7 -10.95 48.67 -16.18
N ALA A 8 -11.53 49.57 -15.37
CA ALA A 8 -10.77 50.43 -14.48
C ALA A 8 -9.97 49.64 -13.42
N ILE A 9 -10.57 48.60 -12.84
CA ILE A 9 -9.88 47.76 -11.84
C ILE A 9 -8.71 47.00 -12.46
N VAL A 10 -8.88 46.45 -13.66
CA VAL A 10 -7.80 45.74 -14.36
C VAL A 10 -6.67 46.71 -14.74
N ALA A 11 -6.99 47.92 -15.18
CA ALA A 11 -5.99 48.95 -15.48
C ALA A 11 -5.19 49.36 -14.23
N VAL A 12 -5.85 49.53 -13.08
CA VAL A 12 -5.19 49.85 -11.81
C VAL A 12 -4.28 48.71 -11.35
N LEU A 13 -4.70 47.45 -11.50
CA LEU A 13 -3.87 46.29 -11.17
C LEU A 13 -2.64 46.18 -12.07
N ILE A 14 -2.77 46.45 -13.38
CA ILE A 14 -1.63 46.45 -14.30
C ILE A 14 -0.65 47.58 -13.94
N ILE A 15 -1.14 48.78 -13.61
CA ILE A 15 -0.30 49.89 -13.19
C ILE A 15 0.42 49.56 -11.88
N ALA A 16 -0.25 48.93 -10.92
CA ALA A 16 0.37 48.51 -9.66
C ALA A 16 1.50 47.48 -9.88
N VAL A 17 1.31 46.52 -10.79
CA VAL A 17 2.34 45.53 -11.15
C VAL A 17 3.53 46.20 -11.84
N VAL A 18 3.28 47.15 -12.75
CA VAL A 18 4.35 47.90 -13.43
C VAL A 18 5.16 48.74 -12.45
N VAL A 19 4.50 49.37 -11.47
CA VAL A 19 5.18 50.15 -10.42
C VAL A 19 6.04 49.25 -9.53
N VAL A 20 5.58 48.04 -9.18
CA VAL A 20 6.38 47.08 -8.40
C VAL A 20 7.61 46.58 -9.17
N ILE A 21 7.50 46.40 -10.48
CA ILE A 21 8.63 46.00 -11.33
C ILE A 21 9.62 47.17 -11.49
N ALA A 22 9.13 48.41 -11.59
CA ALA A 22 9.97 49.60 -11.75
C ALA A 22 10.67 50.05 -10.45
N LEU A 23 10.17 49.65 -9.27
CA LEU A 23 10.72 50.04 -7.97
C LEU A 23 11.63 48.99 -7.32
N LYS A 24 11.97 47.91 -8.03
CA LYS A 24 12.91 46.91 -7.50
C LYS A 24 14.34 47.46 -7.64
N PRO A 25 15.09 47.66 -6.54
CA PRO A 25 16.44 48.20 -6.62
C PRO A 25 17.39 47.16 -7.24
N ASP A 26 18.21 47.62 -8.18
CA ASP A 26 19.29 46.87 -8.80
C ASP A 26 20.36 46.53 -7.76
N ASN A 27 20.73 45.25 -7.67
CA ASN A 27 21.92 44.82 -6.95
C ASN A 27 22.88 44.17 -7.96
N GLU A 28 23.65 45.01 -8.64
CA GLU A 28 24.84 44.59 -9.38
C GLU A 28 26.10 44.99 -8.61
N THR A 29 27.02 44.04 -8.44
CA THR A 29 28.47 44.19 -8.69
C THR A 29 29.12 42.82 -8.44
N ASN A 30 29.43 42.10 -9.53
CA ASN A 30 30.74 42.00 -10.18
C ASN A 30 31.65 40.94 -9.54
N SER A 31 31.90 39.83 -10.25
CA SER A 31 33.10 39.69 -11.10
C SER A 31 33.18 38.27 -11.66
N GLU A 32 33.30 38.17 -13.00
CA GLU A 32 34.15 37.22 -13.75
C GLU A 32 34.04 35.71 -13.44
N THR A 33 33.84 34.76 -14.34
CA THR A 33 34.11 34.64 -15.78
C THR A 33 33.57 33.28 -16.24
N GLY A 34 33.13 33.19 -17.50
CA GLY A 34 33.36 32.03 -18.38
C GLY A 34 32.72 30.68 -18.04
N ILE A 35 31.59 30.40 -18.68
CA ILE A 35 31.15 29.03 -18.96
C ILE A 35 32.10 28.44 -20.01
N ALA A 36 32.73 27.31 -19.70
CA ALA A 36 33.24 26.37 -20.68
C ALA A 36 32.65 24.99 -20.36
N GLU A 37 31.76 24.53 -21.24
CA GLU A 37 31.38 23.12 -21.35
C GLU A 37 32.63 22.30 -21.68
N GLY A 38 32.89 21.27 -20.87
CA GLY A 38 33.97 20.31 -21.05
C GLY A 38 33.70 19.08 -20.18
N PRO A 39 34.12 17.87 -20.60
CA PRO A 39 33.63 16.62 -20.04
C PRO A 39 34.10 16.42 -18.60
N ALA A 40 33.25 15.75 -17.82
CA ALA A 40 33.54 15.34 -16.45
C ALA A 40 34.93 14.69 -16.33
N LYS A 41 35.87 15.41 -15.72
CA LYS A 41 37.10 14.83 -15.21
C LYS A 41 36.82 14.29 -13.82
N ILE A 42 37.04 12.98 -13.67
CA ILE A 42 37.26 12.31 -12.40
C ILE A 42 38.39 13.06 -11.71
N VAL A 43 38.07 13.78 -10.63
CA VAL A 43 39.07 14.31 -9.71
C VAL A 43 39.22 13.25 -8.62
N GLU A 44 40.27 12.45 -8.71
CA GLU A 44 40.71 11.60 -7.59
C GLU A 44 41.15 12.53 -6.44
N GLY A 45 40.32 12.60 -5.40
CA GLY A 45 40.73 13.13 -4.11
C GLY A 45 41.74 12.19 -3.44
N PRO A 46 42.52 12.68 -2.45
CA PRO A 46 43.54 11.86 -1.80
C PRO A 46 42.87 10.65 -1.13
N GLN A 47 43.39 9.46 -1.40
CA GLN A 47 43.02 8.25 -0.68
C GLN A 47 43.34 8.42 0.81
N PRO A 48 42.41 8.12 1.73
CA PRO A 48 42.78 7.88 3.11
C PRO A 48 43.50 6.53 3.17
N GLU A 49 44.84 6.57 3.20
CA GLU A 49 45.63 5.46 3.71
C GLU A 49 45.32 5.29 5.19
N GLY A 50 44.80 4.11 5.57
CA GLY A 50 44.70 3.69 6.96
C GLY A 50 43.36 3.95 7.65
N LEU A 51 42.31 3.28 7.19
CA LEU A 51 41.18 2.93 8.07
C LEU A 51 41.50 1.56 8.69
N GLU A 52 42.21 1.58 9.81
CA GLU A 52 42.37 0.40 10.65
C GLU A 52 41.00 -0.09 11.12
N ALA A 53 40.86 -1.41 11.13
CA ALA A 53 39.64 -2.12 11.42
C ALA A 53 39.04 -1.70 12.77
N VAL A 54 37.72 -1.52 12.80
CA VAL A 54 36.94 -1.64 14.03
C VAL A 54 37.28 -3.01 14.63
N GLU A 55 37.71 -3.01 15.89
CA GLU A 55 38.44 -4.12 16.52
C GLU A 55 37.79 -5.51 16.31
N GLY A 56 38.58 -6.46 15.78
CA GLY A 56 38.36 -7.90 16.00
C GLY A 56 37.90 -8.79 14.82
N ARG A 57 37.58 -8.25 13.63
CA ARG A 57 37.30 -9.07 12.43
C ARG A 57 38.29 -8.76 11.31
N SER A 58 39.05 -9.77 10.87
CA SER A 58 39.86 -9.71 9.64
C SER A 58 38.93 -9.46 8.44
N THR A 59 39.02 -8.28 7.82
CA THR A 59 38.10 -7.78 6.77
C THR A 59 38.57 -8.05 5.35
N LYS A 60 39.71 -8.75 5.16
CA LYS A 60 40.27 -8.97 3.82
C LYS A 60 39.35 -9.87 2.98
N GLY A 61 38.70 -9.28 1.98
CA GLY A 61 38.05 -9.99 0.89
C GLY A 61 36.54 -9.79 0.73
N LEU A 62 35.86 -9.14 1.68
CA LEU A 62 34.41 -8.89 1.58
C LEU A 62 34.09 -7.42 1.33
N PRO A 63 33.05 -7.10 0.53
CA PRO A 63 32.51 -5.75 0.43
C PRO A 63 32.00 -5.28 1.81
N ARG A 64 32.02 -3.97 2.02
CA ARG A 64 31.69 -3.36 3.31
C ARG A 64 30.78 -2.14 3.14
N LEU A 65 29.69 -2.12 3.89
CA LEU A 65 28.79 -0.97 4.06
C LEU A 65 29.06 -0.34 5.42
N VAL A 66 29.44 0.93 5.45
CA VAL A 66 29.58 1.72 6.70
C VAL A 66 28.48 2.76 6.74
N ASP A 67 27.63 2.73 7.76
CA ASP A 67 26.68 3.79 8.07
C ASP A 67 27.21 4.64 9.23
N LEU A 68 27.43 5.93 8.97
CA LEU A 68 27.78 6.90 9.99
C LEU A 68 26.51 7.64 10.39
N GLY A 69 26.08 7.42 11.64
CA GLY A 69 24.82 7.95 12.16
C GLY A 69 24.90 8.29 13.66
N ALA A 70 23.75 8.36 14.32
CA ALA A 70 23.66 8.51 15.77
C ALA A 70 22.33 7.96 16.32
N ASP A 71 22.35 7.31 17.49
CA ASP A 71 21.17 6.63 18.06
C ASP A 71 19.96 7.56 18.31
N LYS A 72 20.22 8.85 18.50
CA LYS A 72 19.22 9.87 18.81
C LYS A 72 18.81 10.70 17.59
N CYS A 73 19.43 10.49 16.44
CA CYS A 73 19.05 11.16 15.19
C CYS A 73 17.84 10.45 14.55
N ILE A 74 16.78 11.19 14.23
CA ILE A 74 15.50 10.61 13.76
C ILE A 74 15.67 9.81 12.45
N PRO A 75 16.31 10.34 11.39
CA PRO A 75 16.61 9.56 10.19
C PRO A 75 17.49 8.31 10.47
N CYS A 76 18.46 8.40 11.39
CA CYS A 76 19.33 7.26 11.74
C CYS A 76 18.55 6.12 12.41
N LYS A 77 17.55 6.44 13.24
CA LYS A 77 16.66 5.42 13.85
C LYS A 77 15.90 4.61 12.80
N THR A 78 15.65 5.20 11.64
CA THR A 78 14.98 4.52 10.53
C THR A 78 15.94 3.59 9.77
N MET A 79 17.24 3.94 9.71
CA MET A 79 18.28 3.09 9.13
C MET A 79 18.63 1.89 10.01
N ALA A 80 18.61 2.03 11.34
CA ALA A 80 19.00 0.97 12.28
C ALA A 80 18.37 -0.42 12.00
N PRO A 81 17.03 -0.57 11.84
CA PRO A 81 16.44 -1.88 11.52
C PRO A 81 16.87 -2.42 10.16
N ILE A 82 17.12 -1.56 9.16
CA ILE A 82 17.62 -1.95 7.84
C ILE A 82 19.05 -2.50 7.94
N LEU A 83 19.92 -1.81 8.67
CA LEU A 83 21.31 -2.21 8.87
C LEU A 83 21.40 -3.54 9.63
N GLU A 84 20.59 -3.73 10.67
CA GLU A 84 20.54 -4.99 11.42
C GLU A 84 20.06 -6.15 10.55
N GLN A 85 19.03 -5.91 9.72
CA GLN A 85 18.54 -6.91 8.77
C GLN A 85 19.61 -7.27 7.74
N LEU A 86 20.31 -6.28 7.16
CA LEU A 86 21.41 -6.53 6.23
C LEU A 86 22.55 -7.29 6.88
N LYS A 87 22.91 -6.93 8.12
CA LYS A 87 23.97 -7.60 8.88
C LYS A 87 23.65 -9.08 9.14
N SER A 88 22.39 -9.38 9.47
CA SER A 88 21.95 -10.75 9.73
C SER A 88 21.80 -11.58 8.44
N GLU A 89 21.23 -11.02 7.37
CA GLU A 89 20.95 -11.77 6.14
C GLU A 89 22.18 -11.99 5.25
N TYR A 90 23.15 -11.08 5.31
CA TYR A 90 24.37 -11.12 4.49
C TYR A 90 25.62 -11.45 5.31
N GLU A 91 25.45 -12.08 6.48
CA GLU A 91 26.60 -12.49 7.29
C GLU A 91 27.52 -13.41 6.46
N GLY A 92 28.81 -13.05 6.41
CA GLY A 92 29.82 -13.78 5.64
C GLY A 92 29.90 -13.39 4.15
N THR A 93 28.99 -12.56 3.63
CA THR A 93 29.05 -12.04 2.24
C THR A 93 29.17 -10.52 2.17
N LEU A 94 28.65 -9.80 3.17
CA LEU A 94 28.74 -8.35 3.32
C LEU A 94 29.10 -7.99 4.78
N ILE A 95 30.03 -7.06 4.95
CA ILE A 95 30.29 -6.44 6.27
C ILE A 95 29.41 -5.21 6.39
N VAL A 96 28.60 -5.12 7.45
CA VAL A 96 27.76 -3.95 7.74
C VAL A 96 28.17 -3.38 9.09
N ASP A 97 28.71 -2.16 9.08
CA ASP A 97 29.14 -1.43 10.27
C ASP A 97 28.24 -0.20 10.48
N PHE A 98 27.90 0.06 11.74
CA PHE A 98 27.27 1.30 12.17
C PHE A 98 28.20 2.04 13.13
N ILE A 99 28.47 3.31 12.85
CA ILE A 99 29.31 4.17 13.69
C ILE A 99 28.44 5.32 14.22
N ASP A 100 28.22 5.34 15.53
CA ASP A 100 27.61 6.48 16.21
C ASP A 100 28.66 7.60 16.36
N VAL A 101 28.54 8.65 15.55
CA VAL A 101 29.48 9.78 15.54
C VAL A 101 29.26 10.76 16.69
N TRP A 102 28.17 10.63 17.46
CA TRP A 102 27.99 11.40 18.70
C TRP A 102 28.68 10.74 19.88
N LYS A 103 28.84 9.42 19.85
CA LYS A 103 29.66 8.66 20.82
C LYS A 103 31.14 8.61 20.41
N ASN A 104 31.42 8.64 19.11
CA ASN A 104 32.76 8.59 18.54
C ASN A 104 33.00 9.83 17.65
N PRO A 105 33.18 11.02 18.26
CA PRO A 105 33.23 12.30 17.52
C PRO A 105 34.40 12.39 16.53
N ASP A 106 35.47 11.63 16.74
CA ASP A 106 36.64 11.61 15.86
C ASP A 106 36.40 10.83 14.56
N GLU A 107 35.35 10.01 14.47
CA GLU A 107 35.07 9.20 13.28
C GLU A 107 34.48 10.03 12.13
N GLY A 108 33.61 11.01 12.44
CA GLY A 108 32.99 11.85 11.41
C GLY A 108 34.02 12.55 10.50
N PRO A 109 35.03 13.23 11.05
CA PRO A 109 36.12 13.82 10.28
C PRO A 109 36.95 12.81 9.48
N LYS A 110 37.24 11.61 10.03
CA LYS A 110 38.02 10.57 9.32
C LYS A 110 37.36 10.12 8.03
N TYR A 111 36.03 10.02 8.03
CA TYR A 111 35.22 9.63 6.86
C TYR A 111 34.77 10.82 6.00
N ASN A 112 35.16 12.04 6.37
CA ASN A 112 34.81 13.30 5.72
C ASN A 112 33.29 13.45 5.48
N ILE A 113 32.47 13.09 6.48
CA ILE A 113 31.01 13.24 6.39
C ILE A 113 30.57 14.64 6.79
N LYS A 114 29.53 15.16 6.12
CA LYS A 114 28.94 16.48 6.39
C LYS A 114 27.53 16.38 6.97
N LEU A 115 26.87 15.25 6.78
CA LEU A 115 25.51 14.97 7.20
C LEU A 115 25.44 13.55 7.79
N ILE A 116 24.49 13.33 8.71
CA ILE A 116 24.11 11.98 9.14
C ILE A 116 22.63 11.70 8.83
N PRO A 117 22.26 10.45 8.51
CA PRO A 117 23.16 9.32 8.28
C PRO A 117 23.88 9.43 6.93
N THR A 118 25.10 8.93 6.84
CA THR A 118 25.84 8.75 5.58
C THR A 118 26.22 7.29 5.40
N GLN A 119 25.80 6.67 4.30
CA GLN A 119 26.18 5.29 3.95
C GLN A 119 27.32 5.30 2.94
N ILE A 120 28.39 4.57 3.22
CA ILE A 120 29.58 4.47 2.38
C ILE A 120 29.81 3.00 1.98
N PHE A 121 29.99 2.78 0.69
CA PHE A 121 30.15 1.47 0.08
C PHE A 121 31.62 1.27 -0.28
N TYR A 122 32.26 0.28 0.33
CA TYR A 122 33.63 -0.13 0.05
C TYR A 122 33.65 -1.48 -0.68
N ASP A 123 34.49 -1.59 -1.71
CA ASP A 123 34.77 -2.88 -2.32
C ASP A 123 35.64 -3.77 -1.40
N SER A 124 35.87 -5.02 -1.82
CA SER A 124 36.67 -5.99 -1.06
C SER A 124 38.15 -5.60 -0.90
N SER A 125 38.63 -4.60 -1.64
CA SER A 125 39.97 -4.02 -1.48
C SER A 125 40.00 -2.86 -0.49
N GLY A 126 38.85 -2.41 0.01
CA GLY A 126 38.71 -1.25 0.88
C GLY A 126 38.61 0.08 0.14
N LYS A 127 38.43 0.09 -1.18
CA LYS A 127 38.25 1.33 -1.95
C LYS A 127 36.79 1.78 -1.88
N GLU A 128 36.58 3.05 -1.53
CA GLU A 128 35.25 3.67 -1.58
C GLU A 128 34.74 3.70 -3.03
N ARG A 129 33.53 3.16 -3.22
CA ARG A 129 32.86 3.03 -4.52
C ARG A 129 31.71 4.00 -4.68
N PHE A 130 31.02 4.29 -3.59
CA PHE A 130 29.83 5.11 -3.57
C PHE A 130 29.54 5.62 -2.15
N ARG A 131 28.89 6.78 -2.06
CA ARG A 131 28.32 7.29 -0.81
C ARG A 131 26.93 7.88 -1.04
N HIS A 132 26.10 7.79 -0.01
CA HIS A 132 24.75 8.34 0.04
C HIS A 132 24.55 9.11 1.34
N GLU A 133 23.86 10.24 1.28
CA GLU A 133 23.50 11.06 2.43
C GLU A 133 21.97 11.01 2.64
N GLY A 134 21.53 10.72 3.86
CA GLY A 134 20.12 10.61 4.22
C GLY A 134 19.61 9.17 4.28
N PHE A 135 18.29 9.00 4.24
CA PHE A 135 17.64 7.69 4.33
C PHE A 135 17.89 6.86 3.05
N PHE A 136 18.35 5.62 3.22
CA PHE A 136 18.60 4.71 2.11
C PHE A 136 17.91 3.37 2.36
N SER A 137 16.88 3.06 1.58
CA SER A 137 16.10 1.84 1.81
C SER A 137 16.95 0.59 1.53
N LYS A 138 16.58 -0.53 2.16
CA LYS A 138 17.23 -1.85 1.93
C LYS A 138 17.33 -2.18 0.44
N ASP A 139 16.23 -2.01 -0.29
CA ASP A 139 16.17 -2.30 -1.72
C ASP A 139 17.12 -1.43 -2.54
N ASP A 140 17.25 -0.14 -2.20
CA ASP A 140 18.19 0.73 -2.90
C ASP A 140 19.65 0.38 -2.57
N ILE A 141 19.94 0.00 -1.34
CA ILE A 141 21.27 -0.47 -0.92
C ILE A 141 21.65 -1.72 -1.73
N LEU A 142 20.74 -2.69 -1.83
CA LEU A 142 20.96 -3.91 -2.60
C LEU A 142 21.07 -3.64 -4.10
N ALA A 143 20.24 -2.76 -4.64
CA ALA A 143 20.33 -2.32 -6.04
C ALA A 143 21.67 -1.62 -6.32
N LYS A 144 22.15 -0.81 -5.37
CA LYS A 144 23.44 -0.13 -5.48
C LYS A 144 24.61 -1.11 -5.45
N TRP A 145 24.60 -2.12 -4.58
CA TRP A 145 25.60 -3.19 -4.61
C TRP A 145 25.66 -3.90 -5.95
N LYS A 146 24.49 -4.21 -6.53
CA LYS A 146 24.39 -4.80 -7.86
C LYS A 146 24.98 -3.91 -8.96
N GLU A 147 24.68 -2.61 -8.93
CA GLU A 147 25.27 -1.62 -9.86
C GLU A 147 26.80 -1.55 -9.72
N LEU A 148 27.32 -1.69 -8.50
CA LEU A 148 28.74 -1.72 -8.21
C LEU A 148 29.43 -3.05 -8.57
N GLY A 149 28.69 -4.01 -9.14
CA GLY A 149 29.21 -5.32 -9.56
C GLY A 149 29.35 -6.33 -8.42
N VAL A 150 28.76 -6.06 -7.26
CA VAL A 150 28.68 -7.00 -6.13
C VAL A 150 27.32 -7.68 -6.17
N ASP A 151 27.31 -8.96 -6.55
CA ASP A 151 26.08 -9.74 -6.54
C ASP A 151 25.80 -10.30 -5.15
N LEU A 152 25.00 -9.56 -4.38
CA LEU A 152 24.45 -10.03 -3.10
C LEU A 152 23.19 -10.87 -3.29
N ALA A 153 22.78 -11.21 -4.52
CA ALA A 153 21.58 -12.02 -4.75
C ALA A 153 21.69 -13.48 -4.25
N GLY A 154 22.86 -13.91 -3.78
CA GLY A 154 23.11 -15.24 -3.24
C GLY A 154 22.59 -15.51 -1.82
N SER A 155 22.18 -14.48 -1.08
CA SER A 155 21.54 -14.64 0.24
C SER A 155 20.23 -13.82 0.29
N ASP A 156 19.12 -14.51 0.07
CA ASP A 156 17.73 -14.17 0.44
C ASP A 156 17.16 -12.75 0.15
N SER A 157 17.79 -11.93 -0.71
CA SER A 157 17.20 -10.64 -1.16
C SER A 157 16.01 -10.79 -2.10
N GLN A 158 15.85 -11.94 -2.73
CA GLN A 158 14.65 -12.25 -3.47
C GLN A 158 13.70 -12.94 -2.51
N SER A 159 12.58 -12.29 -2.20
CA SER A 159 11.43 -13.01 -1.64
C SER A 159 11.27 -14.32 -2.43
N PRO A 160 11.14 -15.48 -1.76
CA PRO A 160 11.24 -16.78 -2.42
C PRO A 160 10.34 -16.81 -3.65
N ALA A 161 10.89 -17.25 -4.77
CA ALA A 161 10.21 -17.28 -6.05
C ALA A 161 9.07 -18.31 -5.98
N PHE A 162 7.92 -17.90 -5.47
CA PHE A 162 6.70 -18.68 -5.43
C PHE A 162 5.64 -18.02 -6.30
N GLU A 163 5.19 -18.76 -7.32
CA GLU A 163 4.10 -18.34 -8.19
C GLU A 163 3.13 -19.48 -8.45
N ARG A 164 1.87 -19.11 -8.66
CA ARG A 164 0.83 -20.01 -9.16
C ARG A 164 0.05 -19.31 -10.25
N LEU A 165 0.43 -19.57 -11.50
CA LEU A 165 -0.19 -18.95 -12.69
C LEU A 165 -1.42 -19.74 -13.19
N ALA A 166 -1.65 -20.94 -12.69
CA ALA A 166 -2.87 -21.70 -12.96
C ALA A 166 -3.44 -22.19 -11.63
N ALA A 167 -4.77 -22.11 -11.47
CA ALA A 167 -5.44 -22.62 -10.28
C ALA A 167 -5.08 -24.10 -10.09
N ALA A 168 -4.82 -24.49 -8.84
CA ALA A 168 -4.50 -25.88 -8.50
C ALA A 168 -5.71 -26.81 -8.74
N GLN A 169 -6.91 -26.25 -8.72
CA GLN A 169 -8.16 -26.95 -9.00
C GLN A 169 -9.07 -26.07 -9.87
N ALA A 170 -9.79 -26.69 -10.81
CA ALA A 170 -10.88 -26.03 -11.49
C ALA A 170 -12.04 -25.75 -10.52
N ASP A 171 -12.59 -24.54 -10.56
CA ASP A 171 -13.79 -24.21 -9.80
C ASP A 171 -15.03 -24.77 -10.52
N ASN A 172 -15.50 -25.92 -10.04
CA ASN A 172 -16.66 -26.61 -10.59
C ASN A 172 -17.98 -26.23 -9.90
N ARG A 173 -17.96 -25.26 -8.97
CA ARG A 173 -19.19 -24.75 -8.36
C ARG A 173 -20.06 -24.11 -9.43
N ALA A 174 -21.37 -24.22 -9.28
CA ALA A 174 -22.29 -23.57 -10.19
C ALA A 174 -22.13 -22.04 -10.08
N LYS A 175 -22.14 -21.32 -11.21
CA LYS A 175 -21.87 -19.86 -11.23
C LYS A 175 -22.83 -19.06 -10.33
N ASP A 176 -24.03 -19.57 -10.10
CA ASP A 176 -25.05 -18.98 -9.24
C ASP A 176 -24.85 -19.23 -7.74
N GLN A 177 -23.88 -20.08 -7.38
CA GLN A 177 -23.42 -20.33 -6.01
C GLN A 177 -22.17 -19.52 -5.63
N ILE A 178 -21.54 -18.85 -6.61
CA ILE A 178 -20.31 -18.08 -6.42
C ILE A 178 -20.64 -16.60 -6.36
N CYS A 179 -20.20 -15.93 -5.29
CA CYS A 179 -20.36 -14.48 -5.19
C CYS A 179 -19.54 -13.78 -6.25
N TYR A 180 -20.20 -12.96 -7.08
CA TYR A 180 -19.53 -12.16 -8.12
C TYR A 180 -18.41 -11.26 -7.59
N MET A 181 -18.48 -10.86 -6.32
CA MET A 181 -17.59 -9.87 -5.74
C MET A 181 -16.37 -10.47 -5.05
N CYS A 182 -16.54 -11.55 -4.28
CA CYS A 182 -15.47 -12.14 -3.46
C CYS A 182 -15.11 -13.57 -3.84
N ASP A 183 -15.77 -14.16 -4.84
CA ASP A 183 -15.65 -15.57 -5.25
C ASP A 183 -15.95 -16.61 -4.15
N GLY A 184 -16.46 -16.15 -3.00
CA GLY A 184 -16.92 -16.99 -1.89
C GLY A 184 -18.29 -17.61 -2.14
N ASP A 185 -18.62 -18.63 -1.35
CA ASP A 185 -19.91 -19.29 -1.42
C ASP A 185 -21.06 -18.35 -1.04
N ILE A 186 -22.18 -18.50 -1.74
CA ILE A 186 -23.40 -17.76 -1.45
C ILE A 186 -24.25 -18.56 -0.45
N ASN A 187 -24.44 -17.99 0.74
CA ASN A 187 -25.50 -18.45 1.64
C ASN A 187 -26.85 -17.96 1.09
N ALA A 188 -27.79 -18.89 0.89
CA ALA A 188 -29.11 -18.59 0.35
C ALA A 188 -29.86 -17.52 1.17
N LYS A 189 -29.67 -17.48 2.49
CA LYS A 189 -30.35 -16.54 3.39
C LYS A 189 -29.85 -15.10 3.31
N THR A 190 -28.64 -14.88 2.79
CA THR A 190 -28.04 -13.54 2.66
C THR A 190 -27.82 -13.13 1.21
N LEU A 191 -28.24 -13.99 0.27
CA LEU A 191 -28.14 -13.71 -1.16
C LEU A 191 -28.75 -12.34 -1.47
N THR A 192 -27.95 -11.53 -2.12
CA THR A 192 -28.35 -10.25 -2.70
C THR A 192 -28.18 -10.35 -4.21
N THR A 193 -29.24 -10.05 -4.94
CA THR A 193 -29.27 -10.15 -6.41
C THR A 193 -29.44 -8.77 -7.01
N VAL A 194 -28.64 -8.45 -8.01
CA VAL A 194 -28.75 -7.21 -8.79
C VAL A 194 -29.10 -7.56 -10.23
N GLN A 195 -30.19 -7.01 -10.74
CA GLN A 195 -30.59 -7.18 -12.13
C GLN A 195 -29.81 -6.22 -13.03
N THR A 196 -29.17 -6.76 -14.06
CA THR A 196 -28.44 -6.00 -15.08
C THR A 196 -28.92 -6.40 -16.48
N ASP A 197 -28.59 -5.60 -17.48
CA ASP A 197 -28.97 -5.88 -18.88
C ASP A 197 -28.35 -7.18 -19.42
N LYS A 198 -27.29 -7.68 -18.77
CA LYS A 198 -26.59 -8.93 -19.14
C LYS A 198 -26.94 -10.12 -18.24
N GLY A 199 -27.92 -9.95 -17.36
CA GLY A 199 -28.40 -10.98 -16.44
C GLY A 199 -28.20 -10.61 -14.98
N SER A 200 -28.60 -11.54 -14.10
CA SER A 200 -28.56 -11.33 -12.67
C SER A 200 -27.15 -11.51 -12.11
N VAL A 201 -26.69 -10.53 -11.34
CA VAL A 201 -25.45 -10.57 -10.57
C VAL A 201 -25.79 -11.02 -9.16
N ARG A 202 -25.10 -12.05 -8.67
CA ARG A 202 -25.39 -12.66 -7.36
C ARG A 202 -24.25 -12.39 -6.38
N LEU A 203 -24.61 -11.94 -5.19
CA LEU A 203 -23.70 -11.48 -4.15
C LEU A 203 -24.04 -12.20 -2.85
N CYS A 204 -23.01 -12.62 -2.10
CA CYS A 204 -23.23 -13.42 -0.89
C CYS A 204 -23.89 -12.66 0.27
N SER A 205 -23.92 -11.32 0.21
CA SER A 205 -24.45 -10.49 1.29
C SER A 205 -24.79 -9.07 0.82
N PRO A 206 -25.61 -8.33 1.59
CA PRO A 206 -25.79 -6.89 1.40
C PRO A 206 -24.45 -6.13 1.41
N HIS A 207 -23.48 -6.56 2.22
CA HIS A 207 -22.16 -5.93 2.24
C HIS A 207 -21.42 -6.03 0.90
N CYS A 208 -21.42 -7.21 0.27
CA CYS A 208 -20.84 -7.38 -1.06
C CYS A 208 -21.58 -6.55 -2.13
N TYR A 209 -22.87 -6.31 -1.94
CA TYR A 209 -23.62 -5.32 -2.71
C TYR A 209 -23.13 -3.90 -2.49
N PHE A 210 -22.97 -3.43 -1.25
CA PHE A 210 -22.53 -2.05 -1.03
C PHE A 210 -21.08 -1.80 -1.44
N ILE A 211 -20.24 -2.83 -1.37
CA ILE A 211 -18.94 -2.86 -2.05
C ILE A 211 -19.10 -2.59 -3.54
N MET A 212 -19.93 -3.37 -4.24
CA MET A 212 -20.16 -3.23 -5.68
C MET A 212 -20.71 -1.83 -6.00
N TYR A 213 -21.74 -1.42 -5.25
CA TYR A 213 -22.39 -0.12 -5.34
C TYR A 213 -21.42 1.04 -5.17
N SER A 214 -20.46 0.93 -4.23
CA SER A 214 -19.44 1.97 -4.02
C SER A 214 -18.50 2.12 -5.23
N CYS A 215 -18.29 1.05 -5.99
CA CYS A 215 -17.46 1.04 -7.19
C CYS A 215 -18.17 1.57 -8.45
N LEU A 216 -19.52 1.61 -8.47
CA LEU A 216 -20.28 2.09 -9.62
C LEU A 216 -19.90 3.54 -9.98
N THR A 217 -19.66 3.76 -11.27
CA THR A 217 -19.32 5.06 -11.88
C THR A 217 -20.50 5.71 -12.59
N GLU A 218 -21.58 4.96 -12.82
CA GLU A 218 -22.82 5.43 -13.42
C GLU A 218 -23.70 6.20 -12.42
N ASP A 219 -24.76 6.83 -12.94
CA ASP A 219 -25.79 7.42 -12.10
C ASP A 219 -26.48 6.34 -11.25
N LYS A 220 -26.55 6.59 -9.94
CA LYS A 220 -27.05 5.64 -8.95
C LYS A 220 -28.50 5.90 -8.56
N ILE A 221 -29.15 6.92 -9.13
CA ILE A 221 -30.55 7.24 -8.83
C ILE A 221 -31.44 6.05 -9.20
N GLY A 222 -32.18 5.53 -8.22
CA GLY A 222 -33.10 4.42 -8.44
C GLY A 222 -32.41 3.06 -8.62
N PHE A 223 -31.10 2.96 -8.40
CA PHE A 223 -30.35 1.71 -8.61
C PHE A 223 -30.84 0.60 -7.68
N GLU A 224 -31.26 0.94 -6.46
CA GLU A 224 -31.86 0.04 -5.47
C GLU A 224 -33.09 -0.72 -5.99
N LYS A 225 -33.81 -0.18 -6.99
CA LYS A 225 -34.96 -0.85 -7.61
C LYS A 225 -34.59 -2.10 -8.40
N LYS A 226 -33.31 -2.24 -8.78
CA LYS A 226 -32.77 -3.42 -9.46
C LYS A 226 -32.31 -4.50 -8.48
N VAL A 227 -32.46 -4.28 -7.18
CA VAL A 227 -31.84 -5.09 -6.13
C VAL A 227 -32.91 -5.84 -5.35
N SER A 228 -32.69 -7.13 -5.16
CA SER A 228 -33.45 -7.96 -4.22
C SER A 228 -32.52 -8.61 -3.20
N VAL A 229 -33.05 -8.86 -2.01
CA VAL A 229 -32.41 -9.58 -0.90
C VAL A 229 -33.30 -10.76 -0.52
N THR A 230 -32.72 -11.86 -0.05
CA THR A 230 -33.50 -12.99 0.44
C THR A 230 -34.09 -12.71 1.81
N ASP A 231 -35.38 -12.95 2.00
CA ASP A 231 -36.03 -13.00 3.31
C ASP A 231 -35.40 -14.13 4.14
N TRP A 232 -34.84 -13.78 5.30
CA TRP A 232 -34.07 -14.67 6.16
C TRP A 232 -34.89 -15.86 6.71
N ALA A 233 -36.20 -15.67 6.88
CA ALA A 233 -37.12 -16.67 7.40
C ALA A 233 -37.75 -17.51 6.28
N ALA A 234 -38.22 -16.87 5.21
CA ALA A 234 -38.96 -17.52 4.13
C ALA A 234 -38.07 -18.06 3.00
N GLY A 235 -36.88 -17.49 2.79
CA GLY A 235 -35.99 -17.86 1.68
C GLY A 235 -36.38 -17.23 0.33
N GLU A 236 -37.41 -16.41 0.28
CA GLU A 236 -37.92 -15.77 -0.94
C GLU A 236 -37.28 -14.40 -1.19
N PRO A 237 -37.12 -13.97 -2.45
CA PRO A 237 -36.57 -12.66 -2.77
C PRO A 237 -37.56 -11.54 -2.43
N VAL A 238 -37.05 -10.47 -1.80
CA VAL A 238 -37.77 -9.25 -1.45
C VAL A 238 -37.05 -8.05 -2.10
N PRO A 239 -37.76 -7.05 -2.65
CA PRO A 239 -37.13 -5.82 -3.10
C PRO A 239 -36.32 -5.19 -1.97
N ALA A 240 -35.04 -4.86 -2.23
CA ALA A 240 -34.13 -4.44 -1.17
C ALA A 240 -34.56 -3.11 -0.51
N PHE A 241 -35.15 -2.21 -1.29
CA PHE A 241 -35.67 -0.95 -0.76
C PHE A 241 -36.85 -1.14 0.21
N ASP A 242 -37.70 -2.13 -0.04
CA ASP A 242 -38.93 -2.40 0.74
C ASP A 242 -38.67 -3.35 1.92
N ALA A 243 -37.51 -4.01 1.95
CA ALA A 243 -37.15 -4.95 2.99
C ALA A 243 -36.87 -4.25 4.34
N VAL A 244 -37.16 -4.98 5.42
CA VAL A 244 -36.81 -4.63 6.79
C VAL A 244 -35.54 -5.39 7.18
N TYR A 245 -34.60 -4.72 7.82
CA TYR A 245 -33.30 -5.33 8.16
C TYR A 245 -33.10 -5.42 9.66
N VAL A 246 -32.65 -6.57 10.14
CA VAL A 246 -32.04 -6.69 11.48
C VAL A 246 -30.54 -6.55 11.31
N TYR A 247 -30.01 -5.44 11.84
CA TYR A 247 -28.59 -5.12 11.85
C TYR A 247 -28.01 -5.40 13.23
N ASP A 248 -27.14 -6.40 13.32
CA ASP A 248 -26.48 -6.84 14.55
C ASP A 248 -24.96 -6.76 14.41
N MET A 249 -24.27 -6.95 15.52
CA MET A 249 -22.81 -7.05 15.56
C MET A 249 -22.43 -8.46 16.02
N ASP A 250 -21.61 -9.14 15.24
CA ASP A 250 -21.05 -10.43 15.65
C ASP A 250 -20.23 -10.25 16.93
N GLY A 251 -20.55 -11.05 17.96
CA GLY A 251 -19.98 -10.86 19.30
C GLY A 251 -18.48 -11.18 19.41
N GLU A 252 -17.95 -12.01 18.50
CA GLU A 252 -16.54 -12.40 18.50
C GLU A 252 -15.70 -11.47 17.63
N THR A 253 -16.15 -11.21 16.42
CA THR A 253 -15.40 -10.45 15.41
C THR A 253 -15.72 -8.95 15.43
N GLY A 254 -16.84 -8.57 16.05
CA GLY A 254 -17.38 -7.21 15.99
C GLY A 254 -17.82 -6.83 14.56
N ARG A 255 -17.97 -7.80 13.66
CA ARG A 255 -18.34 -7.57 12.26
C ARG A 255 -19.86 -7.42 12.15
N PRO A 256 -20.38 -6.45 11.36
CA PRO A 256 -21.80 -6.35 11.14
C PRO A 256 -22.42 -7.63 10.54
N VAL A 257 -23.61 -7.97 11.01
CA VAL A 257 -24.46 -9.05 10.51
C VAL A 257 -25.79 -8.44 10.07
N VAL A 258 -26.16 -8.67 8.81
CA VAL A 258 -27.37 -8.10 8.20
C VAL A 258 -28.29 -9.23 7.77
N LYS A 259 -29.50 -9.24 8.31
CA LYS A 259 -30.58 -10.18 7.96
C LYS A 259 -31.74 -9.38 7.39
N ALA A 260 -32.28 -9.78 6.25
CA ALA A 260 -33.39 -9.10 5.59
C ALA A 260 -34.71 -9.85 5.81
N PHE A 261 -35.82 -9.13 5.89
CA PHE A 261 -37.16 -9.64 6.12
C PHE A 261 -38.15 -8.90 5.23
N ALA A 262 -39.20 -9.59 4.78
CA ALA A 262 -40.26 -8.98 3.97
C ALA A 262 -41.14 -7.99 4.75
N ASP A 263 -41.19 -8.11 6.07
CA ASP A 263 -42.09 -7.37 6.94
C ASP A 263 -41.51 -7.20 8.37
N ASN A 264 -42.07 -6.25 9.11
CA ASN A 264 -41.64 -5.94 10.49
C ASN A 264 -41.93 -7.09 11.45
N ASP A 265 -43.04 -7.81 11.31
CA ASP A 265 -43.44 -8.86 12.24
C ASP A 265 -42.38 -9.97 12.32
N LYS A 266 -41.83 -10.37 11.17
CA LYS A 266 -40.72 -11.34 11.12
C LYS A 266 -39.41 -10.77 11.66
N ALA A 267 -39.11 -9.50 11.38
CA ALA A 267 -37.91 -8.85 11.90
C ALA A 267 -37.96 -8.75 13.44
N GLU A 268 -39.12 -8.42 14.02
CA GLU A 268 -39.36 -8.41 15.47
C GLU A 268 -39.28 -9.81 16.07
N ALA A 269 -39.74 -10.84 15.36
CA ALA A 269 -39.60 -12.23 15.78
C ALA A 269 -38.12 -12.64 15.88
N GLU A 270 -37.29 -12.27 14.91
CA GLU A 270 -35.83 -12.49 14.97
C GLU A 270 -35.17 -11.67 16.09
N GLN A 271 -35.58 -10.41 16.28
CA GLN A 271 -35.02 -9.54 17.33
C GLN A 271 -35.29 -10.07 18.74
N LYS A 272 -36.33 -10.88 18.96
CA LYS A 272 -36.56 -11.52 20.28
C LYS A 272 -35.45 -12.50 20.67
N THR A 273 -34.68 -13.00 19.71
CA THR A 273 -33.61 -13.99 19.92
C THR A 273 -32.22 -13.46 19.54
N ALA A 274 -32.11 -12.22 19.06
CA ALA A 274 -30.87 -11.58 18.62
C ALA A 274 -30.75 -10.14 19.15
N SER A 275 -29.53 -9.61 19.30
CA SER A 275 -29.27 -8.26 19.85
C SER A 275 -29.42 -7.11 18.84
N GLY A 276 -29.73 -7.43 17.57
CA GLY A 276 -29.73 -6.48 16.47
C GLY A 276 -30.84 -5.42 16.53
N SER A 277 -30.61 -4.30 15.83
CA SER A 277 -31.58 -3.23 15.64
C SER A 277 -32.35 -3.40 14.34
N ILE A 278 -33.66 -3.18 14.36
CA ILE A 278 -34.49 -3.13 13.16
C ILE A 278 -34.28 -1.78 12.46
N ILE A 279 -33.88 -1.81 11.18
CA ILE A 279 -33.59 -0.64 10.36
C ILE A 279 -34.16 -0.79 8.94
N GLY A 280 -34.43 0.34 8.29
CA GLY A 280 -34.79 0.39 6.87
C GLY A 280 -33.58 0.57 5.94
N TRP A 281 -33.84 0.51 4.62
CA TRP A 281 -32.82 0.58 3.57
C TRP A 281 -31.84 1.76 3.67
N GLU A 282 -32.34 2.99 3.85
CA GLU A 282 -31.46 4.18 3.87
C GLU A 282 -30.49 4.15 5.05
N ILE A 283 -30.94 3.70 6.22
CA ILE A 283 -30.08 3.55 7.41
C ILE A 283 -29.04 2.44 7.18
N LEU A 284 -29.45 1.32 6.56
CA LEU A 284 -28.53 0.25 6.20
C LEU A 284 -27.45 0.76 5.24
N LYS A 285 -27.87 1.44 4.16
CA LYS A 285 -26.97 2.03 3.16
C LYS A 285 -25.98 2.99 3.80
N ASP A 286 -26.42 3.88 4.68
CA ASP A 286 -25.53 4.79 5.38
C ASP A 286 -24.50 4.03 6.21
N LYS A 287 -24.93 3.01 6.98
CA LYS A 287 -24.01 2.17 7.78
C LYS A 287 -22.98 1.44 6.92
N GLU A 288 -23.41 0.84 5.82
CA GLU A 288 -22.57 0.08 4.90
C GLU A 288 -21.57 0.95 4.13
N LEU A 289 -21.92 2.21 3.87
CA LEU A 289 -21.09 3.18 3.15
C LEU A 289 -20.30 4.11 4.07
N THR A 290 -20.46 4.00 5.39
CA THR A 290 -19.83 4.88 6.40
C THR A 290 -18.31 4.80 6.32
N THR A 291 -17.76 3.59 6.27
CA THR A 291 -16.31 3.38 6.21
C THR A 291 -15.88 3.04 4.79
N ARG A 292 -14.87 3.77 4.30
CA ARG A 292 -14.34 3.58 2.95
C ARG A 292 -12.83 3.39 2.96
N CYS A 293 -12.36 2.64 1.98
CA CYS A 293 -10.94 2.43 1.74
C CYS A 293 -10.26 3.76 1.40
N GLY A 294 -9.23 4.12 2.16
CA GLY A 294 -8.43 5.34 1.97
C GLY A 294 -7.71 5.42 0.63
N PHE A 295 -7.60 4.30 -0.10
CA PHE A 295 -7.01 4.27 -1.44
C PHE A 295 -8.03 4.19 -2.57
N CYS A 296 -8.95 3.22 -2.53
CA CYS A 296 -9.87 2.97 -3.66
C CYS A 296 -11.31 3.43 -3.42
N ASP A 297 -11.62 4.03 -2.26
CA ASP A 297 -12.95 4.57 -1.89
C ASP A 297 -14.07 3.51 -1.80
N ARG A 298 -13.70 2.23 -1.85
CA ARG A 298 -14.63 1.12 -1.72
C ARG A 298 -15.14 0.98 -0.28
N ALA A 299 -16.43 0.66 -0.14
CA ALA A 299 -17.02 0.32 1.15
C ALA A 299 -16.26 -0.84 1.81
N VAL A 300 -16.01 -0.73 3.11
CA VAL A 300 -15.25 -1.73 3.86
C VAL A 300 -15.67 -1.73 5.32
N TYR A 301 -15.75 -2.90 5.92
CA TYR A 301 -15.84 -3.01 7.37
C TYR A 301 -14.45 -2.85 7.99
N PRO A 302 -14.27 -1.99 9.01
CA PRO A 302 -13.00 -1.84 9.73
C PRO A 302 -12.40 -3.17 10.23
N GLN A 303 -13.25 -4.14 10.56
CA GLN A 303 -12.89 -5.48 11.05
C GLN A 303 -12.14 -6.30 10.00
N ASP A 304 -12.46 -6.08 8.72
CA ASP A 304 -11.88 -6.77 7.56
C ASP A 304 -10.74 -5.97 6.91
N ALA A 305 -10.49 -4.75 7.39
CA ALA A 305 -9.60 -3.77 6.76
C ALA A 305 -8.21 -3.72 7.42
N ALA A 306 -7.20 -3.38 6.63
CA ALA A 306 -5.94 -2.90 7.19
C ALA A 306 -6.14 -1.49 7.76
N ARG A 307 -5.52 -1.20 8.91
CA ARG A 307 -5.48 0.14 9.48
C ARG A 307 -4.28 0.89 8.90
N VAL A 308 -4.49 2.12 8.44
CA VAL A 308 -3.43 2.93 7.86
C VAL A 308 -3.41 4.29 8.54
N ILE A 309 -2.23 4.75 8.93
CA ILE A 309 -1.99 6.12 9.40
C ILE A 309 -1.19 6.82 8.31
N ALA A 310 -1.69 7.94 7.78
CA ALA A 310 -1.03 8.69 6.71
C ALA A 310 -1.01 10.18 7.07
N GLY A 311 0.18 10.75 7.34
CA GLY A 311 0.29 12.15 7.75
C GLY A 311 -0.55 12.52 8.99
N GLY A 312 -0.70 11.58 9.94
CA GLY A 312 -1.53 11.74 11.14
C GLY A 312 -3.03 11.43 10.96
N LEU A 313 -3.50 11.21 9.72
CA LEU A 313 -4.87 10.77 9.46
C LEU A 313 -4.98 9.25 9.63
N HIS A 314 -5.93 8.80 10.45
CA HIS A 314 -6.30 7.39 10.56
C HIS A 314 -7.34 7.04 9.49
N THR A 315 -7.04 6.04 8.67
CA THR A 315 -7.94 5.50 7.64
C THR A 315 -7.90 3.97 7.63
N CYS A 316 -8.84 3.35 6.93
CA CYS A 316 -8.87 1.91 6.67
C CYS A 316 -8.56 1.63 5.20
N SER A 317 -8.14 0.42 4.87
CA SER A 317 -8.00 -0.04 3.48
C SER A 317 -8.53 -1.45 3.29
N CYS A 318 -9.26 -1.69 2.19
CA CYS A 318 -9.95 -2.94 1.92
C CYS A 318 -9.05 -4.14 1.57
N CYS A 319 -7.76 -3.91 1.31
CA CYS A 319 -6.75 -4.95 1.18
C CYS A 319 -5.35 -4.39 1.38
N SER A 320 -4.39 -5.30 1.51
CA SER A 320 -2.98 -4.97 1.76
C SER A 320 -2.34 -4.06 0.73
N HIS A 321 -2.65 -4.27 -0.55
CA HIS A 321 -2.11 -3.43 -1.62
C HIS A 321 -2.81 -2.06 -1.67
N CYS A 322 -4.07 -1.98 -1.25
CA CYS A 322 -4.72 -0.68 -1.07
C CYS A 322 -4.13 0.07 0.12
N ALA A 323 -3.72 -0.64 1.18
CA ALA A 323 -3.05 -0.03 2.34
C ALA A 323 -1.79 0.73 1.91
N LEU A 324 -0.93 0.08 1.11
CA LEU A 324 0.25 0.70 0.52
C LEU A 324 -0.10 1.82 -0.48
N GLY A 325 -1.20 1.66 -1.21
CA GLY A 325 -1.69 2.66 -2.16
C GLY A 325 -2.05 4.00 -1.50
N VAL A 326 -2.36 4.03 -0.21
CA VAL A 326 -2.64 5.27 0.53
C VAL A 326 -1.46 6.24 0.44
N ALA A 327 -0.21 5.75 0.48
CA ALA A 327 0.98 6.58 0.29
C ALA A 327 0.94 7.29 -1.07
N ALA A 328 0.71 6.55 -2.15
CA ALA A 328 0.63 7.12 -3.49
C ALA A 328 -0.52 8.12 -3.64
N ARG A 329 -1.67 7.87 -2.99
CA ARG A 329 -2.85 8.74 -3.09
C ARG A 329 -2.71 10.03 -2.28
N THR A 330 -2.06 9.96 -1.13
CA THR A 330 -1.97 11.11 -0.20
C THR A 330 -0.66 11.89 -0.36
N GLY A 331 0.38 11.26 -0.91
CA GLY A 331 1.73 11.80 -0.93
C GLY A 331 2.42 11.78 0.44
N ASN A 332 1.77 11.22 1.47
CA ASN A 332 2.29 11.12 2.81
C ASN A 332 2.93 9.77 3.06
N ASP A 333 3.87 9.74 4.01
CA ASP A 333 4.31 8.49 4.61
C ASP A 333 3.20 7.81 5.38
N ILE A 334 3.26 6.48 5.36
CA ILE A 334 2.24 5.61 5.93
C ILE A 334 2.80 4.68 7.00
N GLU A 335 1.95 4.38 7.99
CA GLU A 335 2.08 3.24 8.88
C GLU A 335 0.87 2.32 8.67
N VAL A 336 1.10 1.14 8.09
CA VAL A 336 0.09 0.12 7.85
C VAL A 336 0.16 -0.90 8.97
N HIS A 337 -0.99 -1.24 9.54
CA HIS A 337 -1.16 -2.41 10.39
C HIS A 337 -2.13 -3.36 9.72
N GLU A 338 -1.65 -4.56 9.39
CA GLU A 338 -2.44 -5.62 8.82
C GLU A 338 -2.21 -6.92 9.59
N LYS A 339 -3.05 -7.90 9.32
CA LYS A 339 -2.93 -9.24 9.88
C LYS A 339 -2.44 -10.18 8.78
N ASP A 340 -1.54 -11.09 9.12
CA ASP A 340 -1.21 -12.25 8.31
C ASP A 340 -2.52 -12.96 7.92
N ARG A 341 -2.71 -13.16 6.62
CA ARG A 341 -3.96 -13.70 6.05
C ARG A 341 -4.25 -15.13 6.51
N LEU A 342 -3.23 -15.89 6.92
CA LEU A 342 -3.34 -17.25 7.43
C LEU A 342 -3.44 -17.29 8.96
N THR A 343 -2.53 -16.61 9.66
CA THR A 343 -2.33 -16.79 11.11
C THR A 343 -2.95 -15.70 11.97
N GLY A 344 -3.27 -14.54 11.37
CA GLY A 344 -3.72 -13.36 12.11
C GLY A 344 -2.59 -12.58 12.80
N GLU A 345 -1.34 -13.02 12.67
CA GLU A 345 -0.16 -12.33 13.22
C GLU A 345 -0.06 -10.89 12.71
N LYS A 346 0.33 -9.95 13.58
CA LYS A 346 0.37 -8.54 13.21
C LYS A 346 1.56 -8.26 12.29
N ILE A 347 1.29 -7.59 11.18
CA ILE A 347 2.29 -7.08 10.24
C ILE A 347 2.22 -5.55 10.27
N VAL A 348 3.36 -4.89 10.45
CA VAL A 348 3.49 -3.44 10.44
C VAL A 348 4.45 -3.01 9.34
N VAL A 349 4.00 -2.09 8.49
CA VAL A 349 4.81 -1.50 7.42
C VAL A 349 4.87 -0.01 7.63
N LYS A 350 6.06 0.57 7.69
CA LYS A 350 6.27 2.02 7.73
C LYS A 350 6.98 2.46 6.46
N SER A 351 6.51 3.54 5.84
CA SER A 351 7.22 4.15 4.71
C SER A 351 7.98 5.42 5.12
N LEU A 352 9.01 5.73 4.36
CA LEU A 352 9.69 7.03 4.34
C LEU A 352 10.02 7.36 2.88
N ASP A 353 9.63 8.55 2.42
CA ASP A 353 9.86 9.04 1.06
C ASP A 353 9.38 8.04 -0.04
N GLY A 354 8.23 7.41 0.20
CA GLY A 354 7.63 6.45 -0.73
C GLY A 354 8.32 5.08 -0.80
N LYS A 355 9.23 4.79 0.14
CA LYS A 355 9.93 3.50 0.25
C LYS A 355 9.66 2.86 1.60
N VAL A 356 9.82 1.54 1.70
CA VAL A 356 9.68 0.85 2.99
C VAL A 356 10.87 1.20 3.88
N ALA A 357 10.56 1.80 5.03
CA ALA A 357 11.49 2.20 6.06
C ALA A 357 11.63 1.16 7.17
N SER A 358 10.53 0.50 7.52
CA SER A 358 10.50 -0.58 8.51
C SER A 358 9.41 -1.58 8.15
N LEU A 359 9.72 -2.85 8.39
CA LEU A 359 8.83 -3.98 8.16
C LEU A 359 8.92 -4.95 9.34
N GLU A 360 7.80 -5.19 10.00
CA GLU A 360 7.71 -6.06 11.18
C GLU A 360 6.60 -7.10 10.98
N PRO A 361 6.89 -8.41 11.03
CA PRO A 361 8.24 -8.99 11.06
C PRO A 361 8.98 -8.73 9.73
N ALA A 362 10.32 -8.68 9.78
CA ALA A 362 11.16 -8.41 8.61
C ALA A 362 11.03 -9.45 7.49
N SER A 363 10.54 -10.65 7.82
CA SER A 363 10.25 -11.75 6.89
C SER A 363 8.92 -11.59 6.14
N ALA A 364 8.15 -10.53 6.42
CA ALA A 364 6.82 -10.39 5.85
C ALA A 364 6.85 -10.20 4.32
N VAL A 365 5.90 -10.83 3.64
CA VAL A 365 5.75 -10.85 2.18
C VAL A 365 4.31 -10.54 1.79
N ALA A 366 4.10 -10.25 0.51
CA ALA A 366 2.78 -10.00 -0.06
C ALA A 366 2.44 -11.02 -1.14
N TRP A 367 1.18 -11.48 -1.15
CA TRP A 367 0.61 -12.18 -2.31
C TRP A 367 -0.05 -11.17 -3.23
N PHE A 368 0.46 -11.09 -4.47
CA PHE A 368 -0.19 -10.35 -5.54
C PHE A 368 -1.04 -11.30 -6.37
N GLY A 369 -2.34 -11.35 -6.07
CA GLY A 369 -3.30 -12.11 -6.85
C GLY A 369 -3.41 -11.56 -8.27
N GLN A 370 -3.25 -12.44 -9.25
CA GLN A 370 -3.29 -12.10 -10.66
C GLN A 370 -4.15 -13.09 -11.44
N ARG A 371 -4.87 -12.59 -12.45
CA ARG A 371 -5.64 -13.39 -13.39
C ARG A 371 -5.29 -13.01 -14.81
N GLN A 372 -5.33 -13.98 -15.71
CA GLN A 372 -5.17 -13.73 -17.13
C GLN A 372 -6.49 -13.22 -17.71
N LYS A 373 -6.43 -12.09 -18.41
CA LYS A 373 -7.56 -11.53 -19.13
C LYS A 373 -7.77 -12.28 -20.46
N PRO A 374 -8.95 -12.15 -21.10
CA PRO A 374 -9.21 -12.77 -22.40
C PRO A 374 -8.21 -12.40 -23.51
N ASP A 375 -7.55 -11.24 -23.40
CA ASP A 375 -6.52 -10.77 -24.33
C ASP A 375 -5.12 -11.36 -24.06
N GLY A 376 -5.01 -12.29 -23.10
CA GLY A 376 -3.76 -12.93 -22.71
C GLY A 376 -2.90 -12.12 -21.73
N THR A 377 -3.27 -10.87 -21.43
CA THR A 377 -2.52 -10.04 -20.48
C THR A 377 -2.85 -10.37 -19.03
N TRP A 378 -1.90 -10.14 -18.13
CA TRP A 378 -2.10 -10.35 -16.70
C TRP A 378 -2.62 -9.09 -16.03
N GLY A 379 -3.71 -9.24 -15.28
CA GLY A 379 -4.27 -8.20 -14.41
C GLY A 379 -4.22 -8.61 -12.96
N SER A 380 -4.44 -7.65 -12.06
CA SER A 380 -4.78 -7.97 -10.67
C SER A 380 -6.07 -8.77 -10.63
N ALA A 381 -6.13 -9.80 -9.79
CA ALA A 381 -7.31 -10.60 -9.52
C ALA A 381 -8.35 -9.92 -8.61
N GLY A 382 -8.10 -8.69 -8.18
CA GLY A 382 -8.98 -7.96 -7.26
C GLY A 382 -8.56 -8.01 -5.80
N CYS A 383 -9.22 -7.18 -4.98
CA CYS A 383 -8.79 -6.92 -3.59
C CYS A 383 -8.91 -8.14 -2.66
N PHE A 384 -9.82 -9.08 -2.94
CA PHE A 384 -10.01 -10.28 -2.12
C PHE A 384 -8.92 -11.32 -2.31
N HIS A 385 -8.20 -11.26 -3.43
CA HIS A 385 -7.19 -12.23 -3.85
C HIS A 385 -5.77 -11.73 -3.53
N GLN A 386 -5.63 -10.80 -2.58
CA GLN A 386 -4.37 -10.19 -2.18
C GLN A 386 -4.27 -10.19 -0.65
N GLY A 387 -3.06 -10.32 -0.12
CA GLY A 387 -2.85 -10.35 1.33
C GLY A 387 -1.38 -10.21 1.72
N PHE A 388 -1.14 -9.87 2.98
CA PHE A 388 0.18 -9.95 3.59
C PHE A 388 0.31 -11.22 4.42
N PHE A 389 1.55 -11.67 4.56
CA PHE A 389 1.93 -12.85 5.33
C PHE A 389 3.21 -12.52 6.09
N ALA A 390 3.29 -12.91 7.35
CA ALA A 390 4.43 -12.69 8.24
C ALA A 390 5.70 -13.39 7.73
N LYS A 391 5.54 -14.44 6.90
CA LYS A 391 6.62 -15.15 6.22
C LYS A 391 6.11 -15.90 5.00
N ALA A 392 7.01 -16.22 4.07
CA ALA A 392 6.69 -16.94 2.83
C ALA A 392 5.97 -18.28 3.05
N GLN A 393 6.35 -19.04 4.06
CA GLN A 393 5.73 -20.34 4.34
C GLN A 393 4.24 -20.21 4.73
N ASN A 394 3.85 -19.10 5.37
CA ASN A 394 2.44 -18.85 5.66
C ASN A 394 1.67 -18.56 4.36
N LEU A 395 2.28 -17.82 3.43
CA LEU A 395 1.70 -17.56 2.12
C LEU A 395 1.52 -18.85 1.33
N GLU A 396 2.56 -19.67 1.21
CA GLU A 396 2.52 -20.94 0.48
C GLU A 396 1.40 -21.85 1.02
N LYS A 397 1.35 -22.02 2.35
CA LYS A 397 0.30 -22.80 3.02
C LYS A 397 -1.10 -22.22 2.80
N TRP A 398 -1.25 -20.90 2.81
CA TRP A 398 -2.54 -20.27 2.49
C TRP A 398 -2.94 -20.51 1.04
N VAL A 399 -2.00 -20.40 0.10
CA VAL A 399 -2.25 -20.67 -1.31
C VAL A 399 -2.65 -22.13 -1.54
N GLU A 400 -2.04 -23.09 -0.83
CA GLU A 400 -2.46 -24.50 -0.81
C GLU A 400 -3.90 -24.69 -0.32
N GLN A 401 -4.31 -23.96 0.73
CA GLN A 401 -5.67 -24.01 1.28
C GLN A 401 -6.72 -23.32 0.40
N ASN A 402 -6.30 -22.49 -0.55
CA ASN A 402 -7.18 -21.72 -1.42
C ASN A 402 -6.89 -22.09 -2.88
N PRO A 403 -7.33 -23.27 -3.38
CA PRO A 403 -6.85 -23.86 -4.62
C PRO A 403 -7.18 -23.05 -5.88
N TYR A 404 -8.12 -22.11 -5.80
CA TYR A 404 -8.52 -21.24 -6.91
C TYR A 404 -7.64 -19.98 -7.07
N GLU A 405 -6.81 -19.66 -6.07
CA GLU A 405 -6.00 -18.44 -6.11
C GLU A 405 -4.92 -18.53 -7.19
N THR A 406 -4.67 -17.44 -7.89
CA THR A 406 -3.56 -17.35 -8.85
C THR A 406 -2.83 -16.04 -8.63
N GLY A 407 -1.52 -16.04 -8.82
CA GLY A 407 -0.71 -14.89 -8.47
C GLY A 407 0.74 -15.24 -8.17
N ARG A 408 1.41 -14.30 -7.49
CA ARG A 408 2.83 -14.36 -7.19
C ARG A 408 3.11 -13.81 -5.81
N LEU A 409 4.08 -14.41 -5.15
CA LEU A 409 4.73 -13.84 -4.00
C LEU A 409 5.60 -12.66 -4.47
N ILE A 410 5.45 -11.50 -3.82
CA ILE A 410 6.29 -10.32 -4.02
C ILE A 410 6.73 -9.75 -2.66
N SER A 411 7.81 -8.98 -2.64
CA SER A 411 8.17 -8.22 -1.45
C SER A 411 7.17 -7.10 -1.20
N ILE A 412 6.98 -6.72 0.07
CA ILE A 412 6.12 -5.57 0.43
C ILE A 412 6.72 -4.26 -0.14
N SER A 413 8.06 -4.16 -0.20
CA SER A 413 8.75 -3.05 -0.85
C SER A 413 8.42 -2.95 -2.34
N GLN A 414 8.42 -4.07 -3.07
CA GLN A 414 8.01 -4.13 -4.46
C GLN A 414 6.53 -3.76 -4.62
N ALA A 415 5.67 -4.24 -3.72
CA ALA A 415 4.25 -3.89 -3.72
C ALA A 415 4.04 -2.37 -3.54
N LEU A 416 4.77 -1.73 -2.63
CA LEU A 416 4.73 -0.28 -2.41
C LEU A 416 5.26 0.48 -3.62
N ALA A 417 6.43 0.08 -4.14
CA ALA A 417 7.03 0.69 -5.32
C ALA A 417 6.10 0.63 -6.54
N ASN A 418 5.36 -0.48 -6.71
CA ASN A 418 4.35 -0.61 -7.75
C ASN A 418 3.19 0.39 -7.58
N LYS A 419 2.81 0.72 -6.33
CA LYS A 419 1.79 1.75 -6.06
C LYS A 419 2.30 3.16 -6.30
N MET A 420 3.54 3.45 -5.92
CA MET A 420 4.15 4.77 -6.11
C MET A 420 4.36 5.12 -7.60
N LYS A 421 4.36 4.12 -8.50
CA LYS A 421 4.43 4.31 -9.96
C LYS A 421 3.09 4.69 -10.61
N LEU A 422 1.98 4.67 -9.87
CA LEU A 422 0.66 4.95 -10.44
C LEU A 422 0.52 6.44 -10.78
N SER A 423 -0.04 6.73 -11.95
CA SER A 423 -0.40 8.10 -12.34
C SER A 423 -1.60 8.63 -11.53
N PRO A 424 -1.80 9.95 -11.44
CA PRO A 424 -2.99 10.52 -10.79
C PRO A 424 -4.32 9.96 -11.35
N GLN A 425 -4.39 9.73 -12.67
CA GLN A 425 -5.58 9.12 -13.30
C GLN A 425 -5.76 7.65 -12.88
N GLN A 426 -4.69 6.89 -12.75
CA GLN A 426 -4.74 5.50 -12.27
C GLN A 426 -5.16 5.43 -10.79
N ILE A 427 -4.68 6.36 -9.96
CA ILE A 427 -5.08 6.48 -8.54
C ILE A 427 -6.56 6.85 -8.43
N GLN A 428 -7.01 7.88 -9.15
CA GLN A 428 -8.41 8.33 -9.10
C GLN A 428 -9.38 7.22 -9.52
N LYS A 429 -8.95 6.40 -10.47
CA LYS A 429 -9.72 5.29 -11.02
C LYS A 429 -9.37 3.94 -10.38
N ALA A 430 -8.63 3.93 -9.28
CA ALA A 430 -8.34 2.70 -8.55
C ALA A 430 -9.65 2.00 -8.22
N CYS A 431 -9.77 0.71 -8.59
CA CYS A 431 -10.98 -0.12 -8.48
C CYS A 431 -12.16 0.26 -9.42
N LYS A 432 -12.16 1.44 -10.05
CA LYS A 432 -13.26 1.96 -10.92
C LYS A 432 -13.15 1.58 -12.41
N ILE A 433 -12.05 0.96 -12.85
CA ILE A 433 -11.81 0.52 -14.24
C ILE A 433 -12.02 -1.00 -14.44
N GLY A 434 -12.26 -1.78 -13.37
CA GLY A 434 -12.13 -3.24 -13.40
C GLY A 434 -13.23 -4.06 -12.69
N GLU A 435 -12.88 -5.34 -12.43
CA GLU A 435 -13.65 -6.54 -12.05
C GLU A 435 -14.78 -6.41 -11.00
N CYS A 436 -14.89 -5.28 -10.31
CA CYS A 436 -15.92 -5.06 -9.29
C CYS A 436 -17.24 -4.51 -9.85
N ILE A 437 -17.24 -4.00 -11.09
CA ILE A 437 -18.45 -3.54 -11.76
C ILE A 437 -18.92 -4.65 -12.71
N PRO A 438 -20.15 -5.17 -12.55
CA PRO A 438 -20.76 -6.05 -13.52
C PRO A 438 -20.73 -5.40 -14.90
N LYS A 439 -20.02 -6.02 -15.85
CA LYS A 439 -19.88 -5.48 -17.19
C LYS A 439 -21.12 -5.68 -18.01
#